data_AF-A0A836KXN6-F1
#
_entry.id   AF-A0A836KXN6-F1
#
_cell.length_a   1.000
_cell.length_b   1.000
_cell.length_c   1.000
_cell.angle_alpha   90.00
_cell.angle_beta   90.00
_cell.angle_gamma   90.00
#
_symmetry.space_group_name_H-M   'P 1'
#
loop_
_entity.id
_entity.type
_entity.pdbx_description
1 polymer ?
#
loop_
_entity_poly.entity_id
_entity_poly.type
_entity_poly.pdbx_seq_one_letter_code
_entity_poly.pdbx_strand_id
1 'polypeptide(L)'
;MFRRLSVCVPSMAATARFYTPSEELKKLYASDFERAQFPANIVPSDSVTFAKFLYKAAEPKSSFDSILKDFKTIAAAIPNLPVFWERTVVVSEVKEFRSLSAPTVFTLEWMQSNGMLDLLPDVVDVYETYVNAKMKRVAAKIYVAPGKEQDRTLVDRARKVAEQVIKDNKELAGYTLVPKVLVDRSIVDGFAVDVQGQYINEAVGRQKETQVSGEADYTTIPPPRLSKTIWDDNIETEVLRKYLDSLSLYDAEELKSGV
;
A
#
# COMPACT_ATOMS: atom_id res chain seq x y z
N MET A 1 31.03 -5.28 -71.84
CA MET A 1 31.72 -5.66 -70.59
C MET A 1 31.47 -4.57 -69.55
N PHE A 2 30.61 -4.81 -68.56
CA PHE A 2 30.39 -3.89 -67.44
C PHE A 2 30.70 -4.62 -66.14
N ARG A 3 31.84 -4.30 -65.52
CA ARG A 3 32.22 -4.79 -64.19
C ARG A 3 31.42 -4.02 -63.14
N ARG A 4 30.51 -4.69 -62.43
CA ARG A 4 29.86 -4.14 -61.23
C ARG A 4 30.86 -4.21 -60.08
N LEU A 5 31.31 -3.05 -59.61
CA LEU A 5 32.05 -2.93 -58.34
C LEU A 5 31.04 -3.04 -57.20
N SER A 6 31.11 -4.13 -56.46
CA SER A 6 30.44 -4.26 -55.16
C SER A 6 31.18 -3.37 -54.17
N VAL A 7 30.56 -2.26 -53.79
CA VAL A 7 31.00 -1.46 -52.64
C VAL A 7 30.52 -2.22 -51.40
N CYS A 8 31.45 -2.91 -50.73
CA CYS A 8 31.27 -3.33 -49.35
C CYS A 8 31.13 -2.06 -48.50
N VAL A 9 29.89 -1.66 -48.23
CA VAL A 9 29.59 -0.71 -47.18
C VAL A 9 29.99 -1.42 -45.88
N PRO A 10 30.94 -0.90 -45.08
CA PRO A 10 31.19 -1.47 -43.77
C PRO A 10 29.87 -1.35 -43.00
N SER A 11 29.29 -2.49 -42.63
CA SER A 11 28.19 -2.53 -41.69
C SER A 11 28.64 -1.72 -40.48
N MET A 12 28.04 -0.55 -40.27
CA MET A 12 28.15 0.13 -39.00
C MET A 12 27.66 -0.88 -37.98
N ALA A 13 28.59 -1.46 -37.23
CA ALA A 13 28.28 -2.22 -36.05
C ALA A 13 27.39 -1.28 -35.23
N ALA A 14 26.11 -1.61 -35.18
CA ALA A 14 25.21 -1.02 -34.21
C ALA A 14 25.91 -1.23 -32.88
N THR A 15 26.41 -0.14 -32.33
CA THR A 15 26.81 -0.08 -30.93
C THR A 15 25.50 -0.24 -30.17
N ALA A 16 25.06 -1.47 -30.01
CA ALA A 16 24.26 -1.85 -28.86
C ALA A 16 25.10 -1.34 -27.69
N ARG A 17 24.67 -0.21 -27.12
CA ARG A 17 25.28 0.42 -25.96
C ARG A 17 24.97 -0.47 -24.78
N PHE A 18 25.54 -1.68 -24.78
CA PHE A 18 25.63 -2.52 -23.61
C PHE A 18 26.41 -1.70 -22.61
N TYR A 19 25.78 -1.39 -21.49
CA TYR A 19 26.43 -0.70 -20.38
C TYR A 19 27.70 -1.48 -20.03
N THR A 20 28.83 -0.78 -19.97
CA THR A 20 30.09 -1.36 -19.52
C THR A 20 30.25 -0.98 -18.04
N PRO A 21 30.14 -1.93 -17.10
CA PRO A 21 30.28 -1.63 -15.69
C PRO A 21 31.70 -1.13 -15.38
N SER A 22 31.83 -0.24 -14.41
CA SER A 22 33.14 0.22 -13.95
C SER A 22 33.96 -0.94 -13.37
N GLU A 23 35.29 -0.87 -13.47
CA GLU A 23 36.17 -1.93 -12.95
C GLU A 23 36.02 -2.13 -11.44
N GLU A 24 35.76 -1.06 -10.69
CA GLU A 24 35.49 -1.11 -9.25
C GLU A 24 34.26 -1.97 -8.93
N LEU A 25 33.17 -1.80 -9.69
CA LEU A 25 31.94 -2.58 -9.50
C LEU A 25 32.12 -4.05 -9.89
N LYS A 26 32.90 -4.32 -10.95
CA LYS A 26 33.23 -5.71 -11.34
C LYS A 26 34.03 -6.42 -10.26
N LYS A 27 35.01 -5.73 -9.67
CA LYS A 27 35.81 -6.28 -8.55
C LYS A 27 34.93 -6.54 -7.33
N LEU A 28 34.03 -5.62 -6.99
CA LEU A 28 33.09 -5.81 -5.88
C LEU A 28 32.15 -7.00 -6.14
N TYR A 29 31.58 -7.09 -7.35
CA TYR A 29 30.69 -8.19 -7.73
C TYR A 29 31.37 -9.56 -7.67
N ALA A 30 32.63 -9.64 -8.10
CA ALA A 30 33.42 -10.86 -8.03
C ALA A 30 33.96 -11.18 -6.61
N SER A 31 33.80 -10.24 -5.66
CA SER A 31 34.26 -10.42 -4.28
C SER A 31 33.19 -11.07 -3.40
N ASP A 32 33.60 -11.64 -2.26
CA ASP A 32 32.69 -12.19 -1.25
C ASP A 32 32.11 -11.06 -0.36
N PHE A 33 31.40 -10.12 -1.00
CA PHE A 33 30.82 -8.96 -0.30
C PHE A 33 29.67 -9.37 0.63
N GLU A 34 29.06 -10.54 0.43
CA GLU A 34 27.92 -11.01 1.23
C GLU A 34 28.30 -11.32 2.68
N ARG A 35 29.54 -11.77 2.90
CA ARG A 35 30.13 -12.06 4.23
C ARG A 35 30.71 -10.85 4.92
N ALA A 36 30.74 -9.69 4.27
CA ALA A 36 31.22 -8.47 4.87
C ALA A 36 30.31 -8.02 6.04
N GLN A 37 30.81 -7.11 6.87
CA GLN A 37 30.02 -6.57 7.98
C GLN A 37 29.01 -5.54 7.46
N PHE A 38 27.76 -5.65 7.93
CA PHE A 38 26.64 -4.75 7.62
C PHE A 38 26.04 -4.16 8.91
N PRO A 39 25.40 -2.98 8.84
CA PRO A 39 24.84 -2.29 10.02
C PRO A 39 23.67 -3.01 10.70
N ALA A 40 22.95 -3.85 9.97
CA ALA A 40 21.79 -4.59 10.46
C ALA A 40 21.87 -6.05 10.00
N ASN A 41 21.34 -6.97 10.80
CA ASN A 41 21.17 -8.34 10.39
C ASN A 41 19.74 -8.53 9.87
N ILE A 42 19.60 -8.73 8.56
CA ILE A 42 18.31 -8.90 7.88
C ILE A 42 18.25 -10.34 7.39
N VAL A 43 17.06 -10.95 7.42
CA VAL A 43 16.82 -12.32 6.97
C VAL A 43 17.33 -12.48 5.53
N PRO A 44 18.19 -13.46 5.22
CA PRO A 44 18.74 -13.62 3.88
C PRO A 44 17.67 -13.84 2.81
N SER A 45 17.77 -13.08 1.72
CA SER A 45 16.94 -13.19 0.51
C SER A 45 17.71 -12.61 -0.69
N ASP A 46 17.25 -12.86 -1.91
CA ASP A 46 17.86 -12.28 -3.12
C ASP A 46 17.79 -10.74 -3.08
N SER A 47 16.69 -10.16 -2.57
CA SER A 47 16.56 -8.72 -2.35
C SER A 47 17.63 -8.17 -1.39
N VAL A 48 18.00 -8.94 -0.36
CA VAL A 48 19.08 -8.59 0.56
C VAL A 48 20.44 -8.62 -0.14
N THR A 49 20.70 -9.57 -1.03
CA THR A 49 21.96 -9.61 -1.79
C THR A 49 22.13 -8.37 -2.67
N PHE A 50 21.10 -7.97 -3.42
CA PHE A 50 21.15 -6.74 -4.22
C PHE A 50 21.34 -5.48 -3.36
N ALA A 51 20.64 -5.39 -2.22
CA ALA A 51 20.78 -4.27 -1.29
C ALA A 51 22.16 -4.21 -0.63
N LYS A 52 22.74 -5.35 -0.26
CA LYS A 52 24.11 -5.47 0.28
C LYS A 52 25.14 -4.99 -0.74
N PHE A 53 24.99 -5.37 -2.01
CA PHE A 53 25.87 -4.92 -3.09
C PHE A 53 25.82 -3.40 -3.23
N LEU A 54 24.62 -2.81 -3.30
CA LEU A 54 24.43 -1.36 -3.38
C LEU A 54 25.04 -0.64 -2.17
N TYR A 55 24.85 -1.18 -0.97
CA TYR A 55 25.43 -0.63 0.26
C TYR A 55 26.96 -0.61 0.20
N LYS A 56 27.58 -1.72 -0.21
CA LYS A 56 29.05 -1.81 -0.34
C LYS A 56 29.60 -0.96 -1.48
N ALA A 57 28.85 -0.78 -2.56
CA ALA A 57 29.23 0.13 -3.63
C ALA A 57 29.19 1.61 -3.20
N ALA A 58 28.28 1.97 -2.28
CA ALA A 58 28.15 3.33 -1.75
C ALA A 58 29.14 3.66 -0.63
N GLU A 59 29.60 2.65 0.12
CA GLU A 59 30.45 2.80 1.31
C GLU A 59 31.76 3.58 1.06
N PRO A 60 32.54 3.34 -0.02
CA PRO A 60 33.82 4.04 -0.25
C PRO A 60 33.68 5.54 -0.48
N LYS A 61 32.56 5.98 -1.09
CA LYS A 61 32.29 7.39 -1.44
C LYS A 61 31.27 8.04 -0.49
N SER A 62 30.82 7.31 0.53
CA SER A 62 29.70 7.68 1.42
C SER A 62 28.47 8.18 0.66
N SER A 63 28.21 7.66 -0.54
CA SER A 63 27.19 8.17 -1.46
C SER A 63 25.82 7.51 -1.24
N PHE A 64 25.44 7.27 0.03
CA PHE A 64 24.22 6.53 0.35
C PHE A 64 22.96 7.25 -0.12
N ASP A 65 22.91 8.57 0.08
CA ASP A 65 21.79 9.42 -0.29
C ASP A 65 21.63 9.55 -1.82
N SER A 66 22.67 9.31 -2.63
CA SER A 66 22.53 9.34 -4.11
C SER A 66 21.74 8.13 -4.60
N ILE A 67 21.99 6.95 -4.06
CA ILE A 67 21.23 5.73 -4.40
C ILE A 67 19.78 5.85 -3.90
N LEU A 68 19.54 6.44 -2.73
CA LEU A 68 18.16 6.74 -2.28
C LEU A 68 17.44 7.70 -3.22
N LYS A 69 18.14 8.66 -3.84
CA LYS A 69 17.57 9.52 -4.88
C LYS A 69 17.29 8.75 -6.17
N ASP A 70 18.19 7.86 -6.58
CA ASP A 70 17.98 7.00 -7.74
C ASP A 70 16.69 6.18 -7.60
N PHE A 71 16.42 5.59 -6.43
CA PHE A 71 15.18 4.87 -6.18
C PHE A 71 13.93 5.75 -6.30
N LYS A 72 14.01 7.01 -5.87
CA LYS A 72 12.90 7.97 -6.08
C LYS A 72 12.70 8.29 -7.56
N THR A 73 13.79 8.43 -8.32
CA THR A 73 13.71 8.63 -9.78
C THR A 73 13.10 7.42 -10.48
N ILE A 74 13.45 6.20 -10.05
CA ILE A 74 12.85 4.98 -10.59
C ILE A 74 11.35 4.94 -10.26
N ALA A 75 10.99 5.14 -8.99
CA ALA A 75 9.59 5.14 -8.55
C ALA A 75 8.73 6.18 -9.30
N ALA A 76 9.29 7.34 -9.64
CA ALA A 76 8.62 8.36 -10.44
C ALA A 76 8.48 7.99 -11.92
N ALA A 77 9.35 7.13 -12.45
CA ALA A 77 9.30 6.66 -13.83
C ALA A 77 8.33 5.48 -14.03
N ILE A 78 8.15 4.62 -13.01
CA ILE A 78 7.29 3.42 -13.07
C ILE A 78 5.88 3.70 -13.63
N PRO A 79 5.16 4.76 -13.22
CA PRO A 79 3.81 5.03 -13.75
C PRO A 79 3.74 5.29 -15.26
N ASN A 80 4.86 5.69 -15.88
CA ASN A 80 4.96 5.92 -17.32
C ASN A 80 5.36 4.66 -18.11
N LEU A 81 5.72 3.59 -17.40
CA LEU A 81 6.09 2.32 -18.00
C LEU A 81 4.86 1.40 -18.14
N PRO A 82 4.93 0.36 -19.00
CA PRO A 82 3.88 -0.64 -19.10
C PRO A 82 3.60 -1.35 -17.77
N VAL A 83 2.39 -1.89 -17.60
CA VAL A 83 1.96 -2.59 -16.36
C VAL A 83 2.87 -3.75 -15.94
N PHE A 84 3.58 -4.37 -16.88
CA PHE A 84 4.56 -5.45 -16.65
C PHE A 84 5.95 -5.05 -17.13
N TRP A 85 6.35 -3.80 -16.89
CA TRP A 85 7.62 -3.26 -17.36
C TRP A 85 8.81 -4.10 -16.89
N GLU A 86 8.71 -4.75 -15.73
CA GLU A 86 9.72 -5.66 -15.18
C GLU A 86 10.06 -6.81 -16.14
N ARG A 87 9.13 -7.18 -17.03
CA ARG A 87 9.28 -8.26 -18.01
C ARG A 87 9.50 -7.76 -19.43
N THR A 88 8.92 -6.62 -19.78
CA THR A 88 8.85 -6.16 -21.18
C THR A 88 9.85 -5.08 -21.52
N VAL A 89 10.36 -4.34 -20.53
CA VAL A 89 11.22 -3.17 -20.76
C VAL A 89 12.68 -3.56 -20.58
N VAL A 90 13.51 -3.10 -21.51
CA VAL A 90 14.96 -3.21 -21.39
C VAL A 90 15.47 -2.00 -20.60
N VAL A 91 16.09 -2.24 -19.44
CA VAL A 91 16.54 -1.18 -18.51
C VAL A 91 17.43 -0.15 -19.21
N SER A 92 18.31 -0.58 -20.12
CA SER A 92 19.24 0.29 -20.85
C SER A 92 18.57 1.20 -21.89
N GLU A 93 17.33 0.91 -22.28
CA GLU A 93 16.56 1.69 -23.25
C GLU A 93 15.72 2.80 -22.58
N VAL A 94 15.46 2.68 -21.27
CA VAL A 94 14.72 3.68 -20.49
C VAL A 94 15.56 4.93 -20.29
N LYS A 95 15.06 6.09 -20.74
CA LYS A 95 15.82 7.35 -20.72
C LYS A 95 16.12 7.80 -19.29
N GLU A 96 15.15 7.64 -18.41
CA GLU A 96 15.18 8.00 -16.99
C GLU A 96 16.22 7.17 -16.23
N PHE A 97 16.42 5.91 -16.64
CA PHE A 97 17.38 5.02 -15.98
C PHE A 97 18.83 5.30 -16.36
N ARG A 98 19.08 5.99 -17.47
CA ARG A 98 20.44 6.38 -17.89
C ARG A 98 21.08 7.45 -17.02
N SER A 99 20.26 8.24 -16.30
CA SER A 99 20.75 9.28 -15.38
C SER A 99 21.04 8.75 -13.97
N LEU A 100 20.77 7.47 -13.69
CA LEU A 100 21.00 6.89 -12.37
C LEU A 100 22.49 6.67 -12.11
N SER A 101 22.87 6.51 -10.85
CA SER A 101 24.26 6.20 -10.51
C SER A 101 24.67 4.81 -11.04
N ALA A 102 25.95 4.67 -11.38
CA ALA A 102 26.50 3.44 -11.95
C ALA A 102 26.19 2.17 -11.11
N PRO A 103 26.27 2.17 -9.77
CA PRO A 103 25.87 1.01 -8.96
C PRO A 103 24.40 0.63 -9.14
N THR A 104 23.51 1.61 -9.25
CA THR A 104 22.06 1.38 -9.43
C THR A 104 21.79 0.80 -10.81
N VAL A 105 22.37 1.36 -11.87
CA VAL A 105 22.21 0.83 -13.23
C VAL A 105 22.70 -0.61 -13.33
N PHE A 106 23.89 -0.89 -12.81
CA PHE A 106 24.44 -2.25 -12.78
C PHE A 106 23.51 -3.22 -12.05
N THR A 107 22.97 -2.82 -10.89
CA THR A 107 22.07 -3.67 -10.10
C THR A 107 20.77 -3.93 -10.84
N LEU A 108 20.19 -2.93 -11.53
CA LEU A 108 18.99 -3.10 -12.33
C LEU A 108 19.21 -4.07 -13.51
N GLU A 109 20.34 -3.95 -14.22
CA GLU A 109 20.67 -4.89 -15.31
C GLU A 109 20.94 -6.30 -14.79
N TRP A 110 21.56 -6.42 -13.62
CA TRP A 110 21.77 -7.70 -12.96
C TRP A 110 20.44 -8.35 -12.54
N MET A 111 19.54 -7.59 -11.92
CA MET A 111 18.18 -8.04 -11.60
C MET A 111 17.40 -8.42 -12.85
N GLN A 112 17.51 -7.65 -13.93
CA GLN A 112 16.88 -7.96 -15.22
C GLN A 112 17.40 -9.29 -15.80
N SER A 113 18.71 -9.53 -15.74
CA SER A 113 19.34 -10.75 -16.23
C SER A 113 18.88 -11.99 -15.46
N ASN A 114 18.56 -11.82 -14.18
CA ASN A 114 18.02 -12.88 -13.32
C ASN A 114 16.49 -12.97 -13.35
N GLY A 115 15.80 -12.06 -14.04
CA GLY A 115 14.33 -11.99 -14.05
C GLY A 115 13.70 -11.57 -12.70
N MET A 116 14.43 -10.81 -11.88
CA MET A 116 14.08 -10.45 -10.49
C MET A 116 13.76 -8.95 -10.32
N LEU A 117 13.35 -8.25 -11.39
CA LEU A 117 13.00 -6.83 -11.32
C LEU A 117 11.77 -6.54 -10.46
N ASP A 118 10.91 -7.53 -10.25
CA ASP A 118 9.77 -7.50 -9.35
C ASP A 118 10.16 -7.35 -7.88
N LEU A 119 11.36 -7.80 -7.49
CA LEU A 119 11.91 -7.65 -6.13
C LEU A 119 12.42 -6.23 -5.83
N LEU A 120 12.39 -5.31 -6.80
CA LEU A 120 12.92 -3.95 -6.63
C LEU A 120 12.37 -3.22 -5.40
N PRO A 121 11.05 -3.25 -5.10
CA PRO A 121 10.51 -2.62 -3.89
C PRO A 121 11.16 -3.16 -2.61
N ASP A 122 11.37 -4.46 -2.51
CA ASP A 122 12.02 -5.10 -1.35
C ASP A 122 13.49 -4.67 -1.24
N VAL A 123 14.20 -4.56 -2.38
CA VAL A 123 15.58 -4.06 -2.42
C VAL A 123 15.66 -2.63 -1.87
N VAL A 124 14.69 -1.76 -2.22
CA VAL A 124 14.63 -0.38 -1.70
C VAL A 124 14.47 -0.38 -0.18
N ASP A 125 13.54 -1.17 0.34
CA ASP A 125 13.26 -1.22 1.77
C ASP A 125 14.45 -1.76 2.58
N VAL A 126 15.11 -2.81 2.09
CA VAL A 126 16.31 -3.36 2.73
C VAL A 126 17.47 -2.37 2.67
N TYR A 127 17.74 -1.77 1.50
CA TYR A 127 18.83 -0.81 1.34
C TYR A 127 18.62 0.40 2.26
N GLU A 128 17.41 0.93 2.30
CA GLU A 128 17.09 2.04 3.18
C GLU A 128 17.26 1.68 4.66
N THR A 129 16.91 0.45 5.05
CA THR A 129 17.15 -0.04 6.41
C THR A 129 18.64 -0.01 6.76
N TYR A 130 19.52 -0.44 5.84
CA TYR A 130 20.96 -0.35 6.04
C TYR A 130 21.48 1.10 6.15
N VAL A 131 21.00 1.99 5.29
CA VAL A 131 21.39 3.40 5.32
C VAL A 131 20.91 4.07 6.60
N ASN A 132 19.67 3.81 7.02
CA ASN A 132 19.10 4.38 8.24
C ASN A 132 19.86 3.89 9.49
N ALA A 133 20.20 2.61 9.56
CA ALA A 133 21.03 2.07 10.63
C ALA A 133 22.44 2.71 10.63
N LYS A 134 23.08 2.85 9.46
CA LYS A 134 24.40 3.48 9.33
C LYS A 134 24.41 4.95 9.74
N MET A 135 23.37 5.70 9.37
CA MET A 135 23.24 7.13 9.58
C MET A 135 22.54 7.51 10.89
N LYS A 136 22.17 6.53 11.73
CA LYS A 136 21.37 6.72 12.94
C LYS A 136 20.08 7.50 12.65
N ARG A 137 19.34 7.07 11.63
CA ARG A 137 18.04 7.61 11.24
C ARG A 137 16.93 6.61 11.60
N VAL A 138 15.78 7.12 12.01
CA VAL A 138 14.57 6.32 12.27
C VAL A 138 13.51 6.74 11.25
N ALA A 139 13.06 5.81 10.41
CA ALA A 139 11.95 6.06 9.52
C ALA A 139 10.63 5.96 10.29
N ALA A 140 9.77 6.99 10.19
CA ALA A 140 8.38 6.92 10.63
C ALA A 140 7.47 6.88 9.42
N LYS A 141 6.65 5.83 9.29
CA LYS A 141 5.64 5.71 8.25
C LYS A 141 4.37 6.38 8.74
N ILE A 142 3.95 7.45 8.08
CA ILE A 142 2.76 8.24 8.38
C ILE A 142 1.71 7.88 7.33
N TYR A 143 0.65 7.20 7.73
CA TYR A 143 -0.46 6.83 6.86
C TYR A 143 -1.54 7.90 6.90
N VAL A 144 -1.94 8.38 5.73
CA VAL A 144 -2.97 9.42 5.58
C VAL A 144 -3.99 9.03 4.51
N ALA A 145 -5.17 9.65 4.57
CA ALA A 145 -6.20 9.48 3.56
C ALA A 145 -5.72 9.94 2.16
N PRO A 146 -6.25 9.35 1.07
CA PRO A 146 -5.96 9.80 -0.29
C PRO A 146 -6.25 11.30 -0.47
N GLY A 147 -5.30 12.03 -1.06
CA GLY A 147 -5.43 13.48 -1.27
C GLY A 147 -5.09 14.36 -0.05
N LYS A 148 -4.74 13.76 1.10
CA LYS A 148 -4.28 14.48 2.30
C LYS A 148 -2.76 14.46 2.49
N GLU A 149 -2.01 13.93 1.53
CA GLU A 149 -0.55 13.81 1.56
C GLU A 149 0.17 15.16 1.76
N GLN A 150 -0.41 16.24 1.26
CA GLN A 150 0.14 17.59 1.34
C GLN A 150 -0.51 18.45 2.43
N ASP A 151 -1.42 17.88 3.24
CA ASP A 151 -2.04 18.57 4.36
C ASP A 151 -1.00 18.76 5.49
N ARG A 152 -0.32 19.90 5.45
CA ARG A 152 0.75 20.25 6.39
C ARG A 152 0.29 20.12 7.84
N THR A 153 -0.95 20.50 8.15
CA THR A 153 -1.45 20.49 9.53
C THR A 153 -1.59 19.08 10.09
N LEU A 154 -1.97 18.14 9.25
CA LEU A 154 -2.15 16.73 9.60
C LEU A 154 -0.79 16.04 9.65
N VAL A 155 0.06 16.25 8.65
CA VAL A 155 1.42 15.69 8.59
C VAL A 155 2.30 16.20 9.74
N ASP A 156 2.20 17.48 10.12
CA ASP A 156 2.96 18.04 11.24
C ASP A 156 2.48 17.48 12.59
N ARG A 157 1.19 17.21 12.75
CA ARG A 157 0.66 16.52 13.94
C ARG A 157 1.19 15.10 14.03
N ALA A 158 1.10 14.33 12.95
CA ALA A 158 1.64 12.99 12.86
C ALA A 158 3.16 12.95 13.14
N ARG A 159 3.89 13.95 12.63
CA ARG A 159 5.32 14.10 12.90
C ARG A 159 5.61 14.33 14.38
N LYS A 160 4.85 15.20 15.07
CA LYS A 160 5.01 15.43 16.51
C LYS A 160 4.75 14.16 17.32
N VAL A 161 3.75 13.36 16.93
CA VAL A 161 3.50 12.04 17.54
C VAL A 161 4.70 11.12 17.34
N ALA A 162 5.24 11.03 16.12
CA ALA A 162 6.44 10.24 15.84
C ALA A 162 7.68 10.70 16.65
N GLU A 163 7.87 12.02 16.77
CA GLU A 163 8.97 12.60 17.57
C GLU A 163 8.83 12.28 19.06
N GLN A 164 7.60 12.27 19.57
CA GLN A 164 7.32 11.90 20.95
C GLN A 164 7.67 10.42 21.21
N VAL A 165 7.26 9.52 20.30
CA VAL A 165 7.60 8.09 20.38
C VAL A 165 9.11 7.85 20.42
N ILE A 166 9.88 8.57 19.59
CA ILE A 166 11.35 8.46 19.57
C ILE A 166 11.96 8.97 20.89
N LYS A 167 11.43 10.05 21.46
CA LYS A 167 11.91 10.59 22.75
C LYS A 167 11.64 9.65 23.91
N ASP A 168 10.47 9.02 23.91
CA ASP A 168 10.05 8.12 24.98
C ASP A 168 10.79 6.77 24.91
N ASN A 169 11.32 6.40 23.74
CA ASN A 169 12.13 5.20 23.55
C ASN A 169 13.63 5.45 23.75
N LYS A 170 14.17 4.93 24.86
CA LYS A 170 15.61 5.05 25.21
C LYS A 170 16.55 4.46 24.15
N GLU A 171 16.13 3.45 23.41
CA GLU A 171 16.95 2.80 22.37
C GLU A 171 17.10 3.66 21.11
N LEU A 172 16.14 4.57 20.89
CA LEU A 172 16.12 5.49 19.74
C LEU A 172 16.65 6.89 20.11
N ALA A 173 17.13 7.07 21.34
CA ALA A 173 17.70 8.33 21.79
C ALA A 173 18.89 8.76 20.90
N GLY A 174 18.81 9.97 20.34
CA GLY A 174 19.85 10.52 19.46
C GLY A 174 19.73 10.13 17.99
N TYR A 175 18.68 9.37 17.60
CA TYR A 175 18.39 9.11 16.19
C TYR A 175 17.64 10.28 15.56
N THR A 176 17.90 10.53 14.27
CA THR A 176 17.19 11.54 13.49
C THR A 176 15.93 10.96 12.87
N LEU A 177 14.78 11.61 13.09
CA LEU A 177 13.51 11.20 12.48
C LEU A 177 13.48 11.49 10.98
N VAL A 178 13.08 10.50 10.19
CA VAL A 178 12.81 10.61 8.75
C VAL A 178 11.34 10.25 8.48
N PRO A 179 10.46 11.24 8.31
CA PRO A 179 9.05 10.96 8.03
C PRO A 179 8.86 10.48 6.59
N LYS A 180 8.03 9.45 6.42
CA LYS A 180 7.54 8.95 5.14
C LYS A 180 6.03 9.01 5.14
N VAL A 181 5.45 9.83 4.29
CA VAL A 181 3.99 9.89 4.12
C VAL A 181 3.57 8.83 3.12
N LEU A 182 2.65 7.97 3.52
CA LEU A 182 2.07 6.89 2.73
C LEU A 182 0.55 7.08 2.67
N VAL A 183 -0.04 6.67 1.55
CA VAL A 183 -1.49 6.75 1.35
C VAL A 183 -2.12 5.44 1.77
N ASP A 184 -3.11 5.51 2.66
CA ASP A 184 -3.95 4.38 3.01
C ASP A 184 -5.40 4.69 2.62
N ARG A 185 -5.94 3.89 1.69
CA ARG A 185 -7.30 4.05 1.17
C ARG A 185 -8.39 3.66 2.17
N SER A 186 -8.03 3.00 3.27
CA SER A 186 -8.97 2.66 4.34
C SER A 186 -9.26 3.82 5.27
N ILE A 187 -8.35 4.80 5.33
CA ILE A 187 -8.46 6.00 6.14
C ILE A 187 -9.35 7.02 5.42
N VAL A 188 -10.38 7.49 6.12
CA VAL A 188 -11.28 8.55 5.64
C VAL A 188 -10.87 9.90 6.21
N ASP A 189 -10.51 9.95 7.49
CA ASP A 189 -10.01 11.15 8.16
C ASP A 189 -8.96 10.79 9.22
N GLY A 190 -8.15 11.76 9.64
CA GLY A 190 -7.06 11.54 10.60
C GLY A 190 -5.80 10.91 10.01
N PHE A 191 -4.98 10.30 10.87
CA PHE A 191 -3.69 9.71 10.48
C PHE A 191 -3.31 8.52 11.36
N ALA A 192 -2.43 7.67 10.85
CA ALA A 192 -1.74 6.68 11.67
C ALA A 192 -0.23 6.81 11.50
N VAL A 193 0.54 6.45 12.53
CA VAL A 193 2.00 6.52 12.53
C VAL A 193 2.56 5.19 12.97
N ASP A 194 3.49 4.64 12.19
CA ASP A 194 4.32 3.49 12.56
C ASP A 194 5.78 3.95 12.73
N VAL A 195 6.31 3.83 13.94
CA VAL A 195 7.71 4.06 14.26
C VAL A 195 8.33 2.75 14.74
N GLN A 196 9.14 2.10 13.90
CA GLN A 196 9.86 0.86 14.24
C GLN A 196 8.95 -0.24 14.84
N GLY A 197 7.73 -0.41 14.29
CA GLY A 197 6.78 -1.41 14.75
C GLY A 197 5.84 -0.95 15.87
N GLN A 198 6.02 0.27 16.40
CA GLN A 198 5.04 0.90 17.27
C GLN A 198 4.01 1.66 16.43
N TYR A 199 2.81 1.10 16.34
CA TYR A 199 1.70 1.67 15.58
C TYR A 199 0.76 2.49 16.46
N ILE A 200 0.60 3.77 16.13
CA ILE A 200 -0.33 4.70 16.76
C ILE A 200 -1.40 5.06 15.75
N ASN A 201 -2.67 4.84 16.11
CA ASN A 201 -3.80 5.06 15.24
C ASN A 201 -4.69 6.20 15.76
N GLU A 202 -4.71 7.31 15.03
CA GLU A 202 -5.65 8.41 15.20
C GLU A 202 -6.56 8.55 13.95
N ALA A 203 -6.59 7.52 13.11
CA ALA A 203 -7.35 7.52 11.87
C ALA A 203 -8.79 7.04 12.09
N VAL A 204 -9.72 7.70 11.40
CA VAL A 204 -11.11 7.31 11.30
C VAL A 204 -11.28 6.53 10.01
N GLY A 205 -11.61 5.24 10.15
CA GLY A 205 -11.96 4.39 9.03
C GLY A 205 -13.36 4.70 8.48
N ARG A 206 -13.66 4.18 7.29
CA ARG A 206 -15.01 4.25 6.72
C ARG A 206 -15.99 3.56 7.67
N GLN A 207 -16.86 4.33 8.33
CA GLN A 207 -17.99 3.76 9.06
C GLN A 207 -18.80 2.97 8.04
N LYS A 208 -18.79 1.63 8.15
CA LYS A 208 -19.89 0.85 7.57
C LYS A 208 -21.14 1.38 8.25
N GLU A 209 -22.13 1.77 7.47
CA GLU A 209 -23.48 1.89 7.98
C GLU A 209 -23.82 0.54 8.60
N THR A 210 -23.63 0.42 9.91
CA THR A 210 -24.30 -0.59 10.70
C THR A 210 -25.76 -0.19 10.59
N GLN A 211 -26.44 -0.71 9.56
CA GLN A 211 -27.89 -0.82 9.61
C GLN A 211 -28.20 -1.36 10.99
N VAL A 212 -28.98 -0.59 11.74
CA VAL A 212 -29.41 -0.91 13.10
C VAL A 212 -30.20 -2.21 13.04
N SER A 213 -29.48 -3.33 13.08
CA SER A 213 -30.01 -4.69 13.09
C SER A 213 -30.38 -5.08 14.52
N GLY A 214 -30.97 -4.14 15.27
CA GLY A 214 -31.13 -4.26 16.72
C GLY A 214 -32.56 -4.17 17.23
N GLU A 215 -33.54 -3.78 16.41
CA GLU A 215 -34.85 -3.36 16.94
C GLU A 215 -36.04 -3.79 16.07
N ALA A 216 -35.90 -4.87 15.31
CA ALA A 216 -37.01 -5.50 14.63
C ALA A 216 -37.20 -6.91 15.23
N ASP A 217 -38.23 -7.06 16.06
CA ASP A 217 -38.67 -8.37 16.52
C ASP A 217 -39.50 -9.03 15.42
N TYR A 218 -38.85 -9.89 14.64
CA TYR A 218 -39.48 -10.66 13.56
C TYR A 218 -40.33 -11.83 14.08
N THR A 219 -40.38 -12.06 15.39
CA THR A 219 -41.15 -13.15 16.01
C THR A 219 -42.54 -12.71 16.47
N THR A 220 -42.81 -11.41 16.55
CA THR A 220 -44.09 -10.87 17.01
C THR A 220 -44.91 -10.30 15.85
N ILE A 221 -46.15 -10.77 15.69
CA ILE A 221 -47.11 -10.20 14.74
C ILE A 221 -47.73 -8.93 15.38
N PRO A 222 -47.67 -7.76 14.73
CA PRO A 222 -48.28 -6.55 15.27
C PRO A 222 -49.81 -6.71 15.38
N PRO A 223 -50.43 -6.18 16.43
CA PRO A 223 -51.86 -6.35 16.64
C PRO A 223 -52.68 -5.70 15.51
N PRO A 224 -53.74 -6.36 15.01
CA PRO A 224 -54.58 -5.81 13.96
C PRO A 224 -55.32 -4.56 14.46
N ARG A 225 -55.53 -3.58 13.58
CA ARG A 225 -56.36 -2.40 13.87
C ARG A 225 -57.82 -2.76 13.65
N LEU A 226 -58.56 -2.97 14.73
CA LEU A 226 -60.00 -3.26 14.66
C LEU A 226 -60.82 -1.97 14.68
N SER A 227 -61.73 -1.81 13.72
CA SER A 227 -62.77 -0.77 13.74
C SER A 227 -64.07 -1.32 14.29
N LYS A 228 -64.89 -0.46 14.90
CA LYS A 228 -66.21 -0.84 15.41
C LYS A 228 -67.12 -1.19 14.23
N THR A 229 -67.70 -2.38 14.24
CA THR A 229 -68.75 -2.78 13.29
C THR A 229 -69.99 -1.93 13.52
N ILE A 230 -70.48 -1.28 12.46
CA ILE A 230 -71.71 -0.48 12.46
C ILE A 230 -72.72 -1.25 11.61
N TRP A 231 -73.87 -1.57 12.20
CA TRP A 231 -74.98 -2.22 11.50
C TRP A 231 -76.02 -1.16 11.14
N ASP A 232 -76.59 -1.27 9.94
CA ASP A 232 -77.70 -0.41 9.54
C ASP A 232 -78.97 -0.80 10.32
N ASP A 233 -79.68 0.20 10.84
CA ASP A 233 -80.92 -0.02 11.59
C ASP A 233 -82.07 -0.39 10.62
N ASN A 234 -82.40 -1.67 10.55
CA ASN A 234 -83.50 -2.21 9.77
C ASN A 234 -84.24 -3.33 10.54
N ILE A 235 -85.39 -3.77 10.02
CA ILE A 235 -86.24 -4.78 10.67
C ILE A 235 -85.49 -6.12 10.84
N GLU A 236 -84.60 -6.45 9.92
CA GLU A 236 -83.81 -7.68 9.96
C GLU A 236 -82.72 -7.62 11.04
N THR A 237 -82.04 -6.48 11.21
CA THR A 237 -81.06 -6.27 12.28
C THR A 237 -81.70 -6.20 13.66
N GLU A 238 -82.95 -5.75 13.81
CA GLU A 238 -83.67 -5.84 15.09
C GLU A 238 -83.99 -7.28 15.49
N VAL A 239 -84.46 -8.10 14.54
CA VAL A 239 -84.79 -9.52 14.77
C VAL A 239 -83.53 -10.35 15.03
N LEU A 240 -82.45 -10.07 14.30
CA LEU A 240 -81.19 -10.81 14.38
C LEU A 240 -80.23 -10.26 15.45
N ARG A 241 -80.53 -9.12 16.09
CA ARG A 241 -79.62 -8.45 17.04
C ARG A 241 -79.06 -9.38 18.12
N LYS A 242 -79.94 -10.18 18.74
CA LYS A 242 -79.56 -11.14 19.78
C LYS A 242 -78.62 -12.23 19.28
N TYR A 243 -78.77 -12.65 18.02
CA TYR A 243 -77.89 -13.62 17.39
C TYR A 243 -76.57 -12.99 16.96
N LEU A 244 -76.59 -11.78 16.40
CA LEU A 244 -75.40 -11.02 16.02
C LEU A 244 -74.51 -10.69 17.22
N ASP A 245 -75.11 -10.34 18.36
CA ASP A 245 -74.36 -10.12 19.61
C ASP A 245 -73.67 -11.43 20.06
N SER A 246 -74.34 -12.58 19.94
CA SER A 246 -73.72 -13.88 20.27
C SER A 246 -72.61 -14.28 19.29
N LEU A 247 -72.80 -14.03 17.99
CA LEU A 247 -71.79 -14.31 16.96
C LEU A 247 -70.56 -13.42 17.13
N SER A 248 -70.75 -12.16 17.54
CA SER A 248 -69.62 -11.25 17.81
C SER A 248 -68.72 -11.73 18.96
N LEU A 249 -69.28 -12.50 19.91
CA LEU A 249 -68.50 -13.12 20.99
C LEU A 249 -67.67 -14.29 20.45
N TYR A 250 -68.24 -15.10 19.56
CA TYR A 250 -67.51 -16.18 18.89
C TYR A 250 -66.40 -15.63 17.98
N ASP A 251 -66.67 -14.60 17.17
CA ASP A 251 -65.67 -13.92 16.34
C ASP A 251 -64.51 -13.37 17.19
N ALA A 252 -64.80 -12.83 18.38
CA ALA A 252 -63.79 -12.32 19.30
C ALA A 252 -62.95 -13.42 19.98
N GLU A 253 -63.52 -14.62 20.13
CA GLU A 253 -62.82 -15.80 20.62
C GLU A 253 -61.89 -16.37 19.54
N GLU A 254 -62.40 -16.58 18.33
CA GLU A 254 -61.63 -17.06 17.18
C GLU A 254 -60.44 -16.13 16.84
N LEU A 255 -60.62 -14.81 16.95
CA LEU A 255 -59.53 -13.85 16.74
C LEU A 255 -58.36 -14.03 17.73
N LYS A 256 -58.62 -14.56 18.93
CA LYS A 256 -57.60 -14.75 19.98
C LYS A 256 -56.98 -16.14 19.94
N SER A 257 -57.81 -17.18 19.77
CA SER A 257 -57.36 -18.57 19.84
C SER A 257 -56.99 -19.17 18.50
N GLY A 258 -57.42 -18.56 17.39
CA GLY A 258 -57.51 -19.25 16.10
C GLY A 258 -58.58 -20.34 16.15
N VAL A 259 -58.85 -20.93 14.98
CA VAL A 259 -59.64 -22.16 14.82
C VAL A 259 -58.70 -23.34 14.64
#